data_AF-A0A5K1EYT0-F1
#
_entry.id   AF-A0A5K1EYT0-F1
#
_cell.length_a   1.000
_cell.length_b   1.000
_cell.length_c   1.000
_cell.angle_alpha   90.00
_cell.angle_beta   90.00
_cell.angle_gamma   90.00
#
_symmetry.space_group_name_H-M   'P 1'
#
loop_
_entity.id
_entity.type
_entity.pdbx_description
1 polymer ?
#
loop_
_entity_poly.entity_id
_entity_poly.type
_entity_poly.pdbx_seq_one_letter_code
_entity_poly.pdbx_strand_id
1 'polypeptide(L)' 'LVQNTLEDLEDSGCIKINENNVEPLMLGTVASQYYLSYMTVSMFGSNIGPDTSLE' A
#
# COMPACT_ATOMS: atom_id res chain seq x y z
N LEU A 1 0.54 -5.17 18.09
CA LEU A 1 -0.40 -4.21 17.46
C LEU A 1 0.35 -3.31 16.50
N VAL A 2 1.17 -2.35 16.96
CA VAL A 2 1.93 -1.46 16.06
C VAL A 2 2.82 -2.24 15.10
N GLN A 3 3.60 -3.20 15.60
CA GLN A 3 4.49 -4.00 14.77
C GLN A 3 3.73 -4.77 13.68
N ASN A 4 2.69 -5.52 14.05
CA ASN A 4 1.83 -6.22 13.08
C ASN A 4 1.24 -5.26 12.03
N THR A 5 0.78 -4.07 12.45
CA THR A 5 0.25 -3.08 11.48
C THR A 5 1.33 -2.55 10.54
N LEU A 6 2.57 -2.39 11.00
CA LEU A 6 3.68 -2.00 10.14
C LEU A 6 4.04 -3.12 9.14
N GLU A 7 4.05 -4.37 9.60
CA GLU A 7 4.25 -5.55 8.74
C GLU A 7 3.14 -5.64 7.68
N ASP A 8 1.86 -5.52 8.08
CA ASP A 8 0.72 -5.50 7.15
C ASP A 8 0.83 -4.37 6.11
N LEU A 9 1.26 -3.17 6.53
CA LEU A 9 1.41 -2.01 5.65
C LEU A 9 2.60 -2.17 4.70
N GLU A 10 3.70 -2.79 5.13
CA GLU A 10 4.85 -3.10 4.29
C GLU A 10 4.50 -4.16 3.24
N ASP A 11 3.87 -5.25 3.66
CA ASP A 11 3.39 -6.33 2.78
C ASP A 11 2.40 -5.81 1.73
N SER A 12 1.56 -4.83 2.11
CA SER A 12 0.61 -4.18 1.20
C SER A 12 1.26 -3.22 0.19
N GLY A 13 2.57 -2.97 0.31
CA GLY A 13 3.32 -2.02 -0.51
C GLY A 13 3.02 -0.55 -0.20
N CYS A 14 2.46 -0.26 0.97
CA CYS A 14 2.11 1.11 1.38
C CYS A 14 3.29 1.85 2.02
N ILE A 15 4.16 1.16 2.73
CA ILE A 15 5.34 1.73 3.38
C ILE A 15 6.56 0.84 3.11
N LYS A 16 7.74 1.41 3.35
CA LYS A 16 8.99 0.67 3.44
C LYS A 16 9.58 0.87 4.84
N ILE A 17 9.98 -0.21 5.48
CA ILE A 17 10.67 -0.19 6.77
C ILE A 17 12.18 -0.27 6.49
N ASN A 18 12.94 0.70 6.99
CA ASN A 18 14.41 0.59 7.06
C ASN A 18 14.83 0.54 8.54
N GLU A 19 16.13 0.38 8.81
CA GLU A 19 16.66 0.10 10.17
C GLU A 19 16.12 1.02 11.27
N ASN A 20 15.92 2.31 10.98
CA ASN A 20 15.50 3.30 11.96
C ASN A 20 14.35 4.20 11.48
N ASN A 21 13.75 3.93 10.32
CA ASN A 21 12.73 4.79 9.75
C ASN A 21 11.66 4.02 8.97
N VAL A 22 10.54 4.70 8.71
CA VAL A 22 9.47 4.24 7.84
C VAL A 22 9.23 5.31 6.79
N GLU A 23 9.18 4.90 5.53
CA GLU A 23 8.99 5.80 4.41
C GLU A 23 7.71 5.41 3.64
N PRO A 24 6.85 6.36 3.27
CA PRO A 24 5.67 6.06 2.47
C PRO A 24 6.08 5.69 1.05
N LEU A 25 5.39 4.69 0.49
CA LEU A 25 5.49 4.34 -0.92
C LEU A 25 4.34 4.99 -1.71
N MET A 26 4.34 4.78 -3.03
CA MET A 26 3.33 5.35 -3.92
C MET A 26 1.91 4.91 -3.52
N LEU A 27 1.70 3.63 -3.22
CA LEU A 27 0.39 3.11 -2.79
C LEU A 27 -0.05 3.71 -1.45
N GLY A 28 0.86 3.85 -0.48
CA GLY A 28 0.55 4.45 0.82
C GLY A 28 0.23 5.95 0.71
N THR A 29 0.92 6.65 -0.19
CA THR A 29 0.63 8.06 -0.50
C THR A 29 -0.78 8.21 -1.08
N VAL A 30 -1.14 7.40 -2.08
CA VAL A 30 -2.48 7.38 -2.67
C VAL A 30 -3.53 7.04 -1.61
N ALA A 31 -3.30 6.00 -0.80
CA ALA A 31 -4.23 5.61 0.26
C ALA A 31 -4.50 6.75 1.24
N SER A 32 -3.46 7.46 1.68
CA SER A 32 -3.59 8.59 2.61
C SER A 32 -4.29 9.80 1.98
N GLN A 33 -3.92 10.18 0.74
CA GLN A 33 -4.48 11.36 0.07
C GLN A 33 -5.98 11.22 -0.23
N TYR A 34 -6.43 10.00 -0.53
CA TYR A 34 -7.82 9.73 -0.89
C TYR A 34 -8.62 9.05 0.22
N TYR A 35 -8.03 8.90 1.43
CA TYR A 35 -8.65 8.24 2.58
C TYR A 35 -9.19 6.83 2.25
N LEU A 36 -8.39 6.07 1.48
CA LEU A 36 -8.70 4.71 1.10
C LEU A 36 -8.07 3.71 2.09
N SER A 37 -8.71 2.55 2.23
CA SER A 37 -8.09 1.44 2.96
C SER A 37 -6.83 0.96 2.25
N TYR A 38 -5.77 0.69 3.01
CA TYR A 38 -4.52 0.13 2.48
C TYR A 38 -4.76 -1.22 1.77
N MET A 39 -5.74 -2.00 2.24
CA MET A 39 -6.14 -3.27 1.61
C MET A 39 -6.73 -3.06 0.21
N THR A 40 -7.53 -2.00 0.02
CA THR A 40 -8.13 -1.67 -1.28
C THR A 40 -7.07 -1.25 -2.29
N VAL A 41 -6.12 -0.40 -1.87
CA VAL A 41 -5.05 0.06 -2.76
C VAL A 41 -4.06 -1.07 -3.08
N SER A 42 -3.78 -1.96 -2.12
CA SER A 42 -3.01 -3.19 -2.35
C SER A 42 -3.68 -4.12 -3.37
N MET A 43 -5.00 -4.29 -3.26
CA MET A 43 -5.79 -5.02 -4.26
C MET A 43 -5.65 -4.38 -5.65
N PHE A 44 -5.72 -3.07 -5.76
CA PHE A 44 -5.50 -2.39 -7.05
C PHE A 44 -4.09 -2.60 -7.58
N GLY A 45 -3.06 -2.41 -6.75
CA GLY A 45 -1.66 -2.60 -7.16
C GLY A 45 -1.35 -4.03 -7.64
N SER A 46 -2.09 -5.03 -7.14
CA SER A 46 -1.92 -6.43 -7.52
C SER A 46 -2.72 -6.84 -8.75
N ASN A 47 -3.84 -6.18 -9.03
CA ASN A 47 -4.82 -6.63 -10.03
C ASN A 47 -5.02 -5.67 -11.21
N ILE A 48 -4.52 -4.44 -11.14
CA ILE A 48 -4.60 -3.45 -12.23
C ILE A 48 -3.23 -3.36 -12.89
N GLY A 49 -3.18 -3.69 -14.18
CA GLY A 49 -2.00 -3.63 -15.02
C GLY A 49 -2.28 -2.98 -16.38
N PRO A 50 -1.27 -2.90 -17.25
CA PRO A 50 -1.39 -2.27 -18.57
C PRO A 50 -2.49 -2.85 -19.46
N ASP A 51 -2.81 -4.13 -19.28
CA ASP A 51 -3.79 -4.87 -20.09
C ASP A 51 -5.16 -5.01 -19.42
N THR A 52 -5.39 -4.37 -18.26
CA THR A 52 -6.68 -4.41 -17.57
C THR A 52 -7.73 -3.65 -18.38
N SER A 53 -8.80 -4.35 -18.80
CA SER A 53 -9.95 -3.78 -19.48
C SER A 53 -11.08 -3.40 -18.51
N LEU A 54 -11.98 -2.55 -18.98
CA LEU A 54 -13.25 -2.25 -18.29
C LEU A 54 -14.29 -3.36 -18.51
N GLU A 55 -14.16 -4.11 -19.62
CA GLU A 55 -15.02 -5.21 -20.05
C GLU A 55 -14.60 -6.54 -19.42
#